data_AF-A0A0A8XSU7-F1
#
_entry.id   AF-A0A0A8XSU7-F1
#
_cell.length_a   1.000
_cell.length_b   1.000
_cell.length_c   1.000
_cell.angle_alpha   90.00
_cell.angle_beta   90.00
_cell.angle_gamma   90.00
#
_symmetry.space_group_name_H-M   'P 1'
#
loop_
_entity.id
_entity.type
_entity.pdbx_description
1 polymer ?
#
loop_
_entity_poly.entity_id
_entity_poly.type
_entity_poly.pdbx_seq_one_letter_code
_entity_poly.pdbx_strand_id
1 'polypeptide(L)' 'MVRVMKGMASTLENNCAIANKFMQWELRFEFIQQAMDATVDCGAEEGSAEHLMASTLSVKAENHDMFKTLKTREGRFK' A
#
# COMPACT_ATOMS: atom_id res chain seq x y z
N MET A 1 -25.85 -34.70 1.86
CA MET A 1 -25.89 -33.22 1.82
C MET A 1 -24.92 -32.56 2.79
N VAL A 2 -24.89 -32.91 4.08
CA VAL A 2 -24.01 -32.25 5.09
C VAL A 2 -22.51 -32.26 4.71
N ARG A 3 -22.02 -33.35 4.12
CA ARG A 3 -20.61 -33.47 3.70
C ARG A 3 -20.26 -32.52 2.53
N VAL A 4 -21.20 -32.34 1.59
CA VAL A 4 -21.06 -31.41 0.46
C VAL A 4 -21.10 -29.96 0.94
N MET A 5 -22.02 -29.62 1.84
CA MET A 5 -22.07 -28.29 2.46
C MET A 5 -20.80 -27.93 3.22
N LYS A 6 -20.22 -28.88 3.98
CA LYS A 6 -18.93 -28.66 4.65
C LYS A 6 -17.80 -28.40 3.65
N GLY A 7 -17.76 -29.15 2.54
CA GLY A 7 -16.81 -28.90 1.45
C GLY A 7 -16.98 -27.49 0.87
N MET A 8 -18.20 -27.09 0.54
CA MET A 8 -18.50 -25.75 0.01
C MET A 8 -18.13 -24.63 0.98
N ALA A 9 -18.43 -24.79 2.27
CA ALA A 9 -18.07 -23.82 3.30
C ALA A 9 -16.55 -23.63 3.39
N SER A 10 -15.79 -24.74 3.42
CA SER A 10 -14.32 -24.68 3.46
C SER A 10 -13.71 -24.04 2.21
N THR A 11 -14.30 -24.29 1.03
CA THR A 11 -13.86 -23.66 -0.23
C THR A 11 -14.16 -22.16 -0.22
N LEU A 12 -15.32 -21.76 0.30
CA LEU A 12 -15.70 -20.35 0.41
C LEU A 12 -14.77 -19.59 1.35
N GLU A 13 -14.47 -20.14 2.53
CA GLU A 13 -13.54 -19.54 3.49
C GLU A 13 -12.13 -19.37 2.88
N ASN A 14 -11.63 -20.38 2.19
CA ASN A 14 -10.34 -20.32 1.50
C ASN A 14 -10.33 -19.24 0.40
N ASN A 15 -11.39 -19.17 -0.41
CA ASN A 15 -11.51 -18.16 -1.45
C ASN A 15 -11.59 -16.75 -0.87
N CYS A 16 -12.34 -16.54 0.21
CA CYS A 16 -12.39 -15.27 0.92
C CYS A 16 -11.01 -14.89 1.48
N ALA A 17 -10.26 -15.83 2.04
CA ALA A 17 -8.91 -15.58 2.54
C ALA A 17 -7.93 -15.18 1.41
N ILE A 18 -8.03 -15.81 0.24
CA ILE A 18 -7.22 -15.46 -0.94
C ILE A 18 -7.62 -14.08 -1.47
N ALA A 19 -8.92 -13.82 -1.62
CA ALA A 19 -9.42 -12.53 -2.07
C ALA A 19 -9.00 -11.39 -1.12
N ASN A 20 -9.08 -11.60 0.19
CA ASN A 20 -8.64 -10.62 1.18
C ASN A 20 -7.15 -10.32 1.07
N LYS A 21 -6.30 -11.33 0.87
CA LYS A 21 -4.88 -11.11 0.61
C LYS A 21 -4.70 -10.29 -0.66
N PHE A 22 -5.32 -10.69 -1.77
CA PHE A 22 -5.21 -9.98 -3.05
C PHE A 22 -5.63 -8.51 -2.92
N MET A 23 -6.77 -8.22 -2.30
CA MET A 23 -7.23 -6.85 -2.05
C MET A 23 -6.24 -6.07 -1.17
N GLN A 24 -5.66 -6.69 -0.14
CA GLN A 24 -4.61 -6.05 0.66
C GLN A 24 -3.34 -5.76 -0.14
N TRP A 25 -2.97 -6.63 -1.08
CA TRP A 25 -1.85 -6.41 -1.98
C TRP A 25 -2.12 -5.26 -2.96
N GLU A 26 -3.29 -5.22 -3.59
CA GLU A 26 -3.68 -4.12 -4.49
C GLU A 26 -3.71 -2.78 -3.76
N LEU A 27 -4.35 -2.72 -2.58
CA LEU A 27 -4.35 -1.51 -1.75
C LEU A 27 -2.93 -1.07 -1.40
N ARG A 28 -2.05 -2.00 -1.00
CA ARG A 28 -0.65 -1.68 -0.70
C ARG A 28 0.11 -1.17 -1.92
N PHE A 29 -0.14 -1.73 -3.10
CA PHE A 29 0.49 -1.28 -4.33
C PHE A 29 0.07 0.16 -4.67
N GLU A 30 -1.24 0.45 -4.62
CA GLU A 30 -1.75 1.82 -4.84
C GLU A 30 -1.16 2.82 -3.83
N PHE A 31 -1.04 2.43 -2.55
CA PHE A 31 -0.42 3.30 -1.53
C PHE A 31 1.04 3.59 -1.82
N ILE A 32 1.82 2.58 -2.23
CA ILE A 32 3.23 2.76 -2.59
C ILE A 32 3.35 3.69 -3.79
N GLN A 33 2.50 3.50 -4.81
CA GLN A 33 2.51 4.33 -6.01
C GLN A 33 2.20 5.80 -5.68
N GLN A 34 1.17 6.06 -4.86
CA GLN A 34 0.85 7.41 -4.41
C GLN A 34 1.98 8.07 -3.62
N ALA A 35 2.72 7.30 -2.81
CA ALA A 35 3.86 7.82 -2.08
C ALA A 35 5.05 8.14 -3.01
N MET A 36 5.30 7.30 -4.02
CA MET A 36 6.32 7.54 -5.05
C MET A 36 6.00 8.80 -5.84
N ASP A 37 4.78 8.91 -6.37
CA ASP A 37 4.32 10.08 -7.11
C ASP A 37 4.46 11.36 -6.28
N ALA A 38 4.04 11.30 -5.01
CA ALA A 38 4.15 12.45 -4.11
C ALA A 38 5.61 12.81 -3.76
N THR A 39 6.53 11.84 -3.78
CA THR A 39 7.96 12.07 -3.56
C THR A 39 8.58 12.77 -4.77
N VAL A 40 8.24 12.30 -5.98
CA VAL A 40 8.65 12.94 -7.24
C VAL A 40 8.08 14.36 -7.33
N ASP A 41 6.79 14.53 -7.00
CA ASP A 41 6.14 15.83 -6.91
C ASP A 41 6.81 16.75 -5.92
N CYS A 42 7.47 16.25 -4.88
CA CYS A 42 8.21 17.09 -3.95
C CYS A 42 9.58 17.51 -4.48
N GLY A 43 10.13 16.83 -5.48
CA GLY A 43 11.36 17.20 -6.18
C GLY A 43 12.46 16.15 -6.13
N ALA A 44 12.19 14.93 -5.63
CA ALA A 44 13.13 13.84 -5.80
C ALA A 44 13.07 13.33 -7.24
N GLU A 45 14.20 13.27 -7.93
CA GLU A 45 14.26 12.68 -9.26
C GLU A 45 13.97 11.18 -9.17
N GLU A 46 13.12 10.66 -10.05
CA GLU A 46 12.77 9.24 -10.06
C GLU A 46 14.03 8.38 -10.24
N GLY A 47 14.27 7.46 -9.30
CA GLY A 47 15.48 6.64 -9.27
C GLY A 47 16.68 7.25 -8.54
N SER A 48 16.56 8.48 -8.01
CA SER A 48 17.58 9.05 -7.12
C SER A 48 17.63 8.34 -5.76
N ALA A 49 18.71 8.56 -5.00
CA ALA A 49 18.84 8.03 -3.65
C ALA A 49 17.73 8.56 -2.73
N GLU A 50 17.33 9.81 -2.90
CA GLU A 50 16.23 10.46 -2.18
C GLU A 50 14.89 9.82 -2.52
N HIS A 51 14.63 9.54 -3.80
CA HIS A 51 13.42 8.85 -4.24
C HIS A 51 13.32 7.46 -3.63
N LEU A 52 14.44 6.71 -3.62
CA LEU A 52 14.49 5.36 -3.07
C LEU A 52 14.32 5.36 -1.55
N MET A 53 14.91 6.33 -0.85
CA MET A 53 14.80 6.48 0.60
C MET A 53 13.37 6.84 1.03
N ALA A 54 12.76 7.83 0.38
CA ALA A 54 11.40 8.27 0.69
C ALA A 54 10.34 7.21 0.32
N SER A 55 10.54 6.48 -0.78
CA SER A 55 9.71 5.33 -1.16
C SER A 55 9.76 4.24 -0.10
N THR A 56 10.96 3.92 0.40
CA THR A 56 11.17 2.87 1.41
C THR A 56 10.57 3.26 2.76
N LEU A 57 10.71 4.52 3.17
CA LEU A 57 10.10 5.05 4.40
C LEU A 57 8.58 4.97 4.36
N SER A 58 7.98 5.22 3.20
CA SER A 58 6.52 5.22 3.00
C SER A 58 5.90 3.83 2.92
N VAL A 59 6.70 2.75 2.91
CA VAL A 59 6.18 1.36 3.01
C VAL A 59 5.53 1.09 4.37
N LYS A 60 5.92 1.83 5.42
CA LYS A 60 5.27 1.77 6.73
C LYS A 60 4.02 2.65 6.73
N ALA A 61 2.87 2.06 7.09
CA ALA A 61 1.59 2.75 7.11
C ALA A 61 1.61 4.06 7.91
N GLU A 62 2.26 4.06 9.08
CA GLU A 62 2.41 5.23 9.96
C GLU A 62 3.09 6.42 9.25
N ASN A 63 4.16 6.13 8.50
CA ASN A 63 4.93 7.15 7.79
C ASN A 63 4.14 7.71 6.61
N HIS A 64 3.44 6.84 5.89
CA HIS A 64 2.56 7.23 4.80
C HIS A 64 1.39 8.10 5.28
N ASP A 65 0.75 7.74 6.38
CA ASP A 65 -0.37 8.50 6.94
C ASP A 65 0.11 9.88 7.42
N MET A 66 1.26 9.93 8.10
CA MET A 66 1.89 11.19 8.49
C MET A 66 2.23 12.05 7.25
N PHE A 67 2.83 11.45 6.22
CA PHE A 67 3.16 12.15 4.98
C PHE A 67 1.92 12.74 4.28
N LYS A 68 0.77 12.05 4.35
CA LYS A 68 -0.51 12.56 3.83
C LYS A 68 -1.10 13.70 4.64
N THR A 69 -0.78 13.82 5.94
CA THR A 69 -1.23 14.98 6.74
C THR A 69 -0.53 16.28 6.36
N LEU A 70 0.64 16.20 5.70
CA LEU A 70 1.42 17.35 5.27
C LEU A 70 0.80 17.96 4.01
N LYS A 71 0.31 19.19 4.13
CA LYS A 71 -0.43 19.90 3.06
C LYS A 71 0.46 20.64 2.06
N THR A 72 1.68 20.98 2.45
CA THR A 72 2.60 21.77 1.62
C THR A 72 3.74 20.90 1.09
N ARG A 73 4.16 21.17 -0.14
CA ARG A 73 5.32 20.52 -0.78
C ARG A 73 6.59 20.66 0.08
N GLU A 74 6.81 21.84 0.65
CA GLU A 74 7.93 22.11 1.55
C GLU A 74 7.83 21.36 2.88
N GLY A 75 6.63 21.18 3.41
CA GLY A 75 6.41 20.44 4.66
C GLY A 75 6.70 18.95 4.51
N ARG A 76 6.61 18.41 3.30
CA ARG A 76 6.93 17.01 2.95
C ARG A 76 8.43 16.75 2.75
N PHE A 77 9.23 17.81 2.59
CA PHE A 77 10.67 17.72 2.25
C PHE A 77 11.60 18.23 3.37
N LYS A 78 11.05 18.77 4.46
CA LYS A 78 11.78 19.21 5.66
C LYS A 78 11.84 18.11 6.71
#